data_AF-A0A9P8HEX5-F1
#
_entry.id   AF-A0A9P8HEX5-F1
#
_cell.length_a   1.000
_cell.length_b   1.000
_cell.length_c   1.000
_cell.angle_alpha   90.00
_cell.angle_beta   90.00
_cell.angle_gamma   90.00
#
_symmetry.space_group_name_H-M   'P 1'
#
loop_
_entity.id
_entity.type
_entity.pdbx_description
1 polymer ?
#
loop_
_entity_poly.entity_id
_entity_poly.type
_entity_poly.pdbx_seq_one_letter_code
_entity_poly.pdbx_strand_id
1 'polypeptide(L)'
;LPYNNSAGQSIIETNTLQTVTFSGNNSIIIPDGSLAVSDPIHFPINPQSELAVSIYLAGGQLGNSITSHPGSRTTSFYQFGNAVSAANLTDASVQSVAHWYFLSAIEVWSPPQARGFAIVGDSITDGRGSTTNANNRWPDLVLARMQKNPSTKDIGVLNQAAGGNRILADGLGPNALGRIDRDVLAQSGIKYSMIFEGVNDIGTADSTTAAQDFVYNQLIQAYEQIITRIHTFGIPIFGATITPFSAPNSTIQAYSTPEREVTRQRVNQWIRTSGKFDAVLDFDKVVRSSANQSMLQDQYNSGDYLHPSPAGYQAIADSFDLNLFNRFAGGVSSYM
;
A
#
# COMPACT_ATOMS: atom_id res chain seq x y z
N LEU A 1 12.48 -4.89 -19.14
CA LEU A 1 12.37 -3.50 -18.64
C LEU A 1 11.44 -2.71 -19.53
N PRO A 2 10.60 -1.81 -18.99
CA PRO A 2 9.84 -0.87 -19.80
C PRO A 2 10.78 0.17 -20.42
N TYR A 3 10.40 0.71 -21.58
CA TYR A 3 11.17 1.75 -22.24
C TYR A 3 11.39 2.96 -21.31
N ASN A 4 12.64 3.46 -21.25
CA ASN A 4 13.05 4.59 -20.41
C ASN A 4 12.77 4.41 -18.90
N ASN A 5 12.72 3.18 -18.38
CA ASN A 5 12.48 2.90 -16.96
C ASN A 5 11.26 3.66 -16.41
N SER A 6 10.18 3.72 -17.19
CA SER A 6 8.98 4.47 -16.86
C SER A 6 7.80 3.53 -16.63
N ALA A 7 6.99 3.82 -15.61
CA ALA A 7 5.77 3.08 -15.35
C ALA A 7 4.71 3.35 -16.44
N GLY A 8 3.78 2.43 -16.61
CA GLY A 8 2.62 2.66 -17.48
C GLY A 8 2.89 2.66 -18.98
N GLN A 9 3.88 1.90 -19.44
CA GLN A 9 4.29 1.83 -20.84
C GLN A 9 3.78 0.57 -21.54
N SER A 10 3.38 0.70 -22.82
CA SER A 10 3.11 -0.44 -23.70
C SER A 10 4.37 -0.93 -24.44
N ILE A 11 5.50 -0.23 -24.27
CA ILE A 11 6.77 -0.47 -24.96
C ILE A 11 7.77 -1.05 -23.95
N ILE A 12 8.48 -2.10 -24.36
CA ILE A 12 9.54 -2.75 -23.59
C ILE A 12 10.87 -2.77 -24.35
N GLU A 13 11.96 -2.89 -23.60
CA GLU A 13 13.30 -3.12 -24.13
C GLU A 13 13.52 -4.62 -24.35
N THR A 14 13.33 -5.10 -25.59
CA THR A 14 13.30 -6.55 -25.89
C THR A 14 14.61 -7.28 -25.65
N ASN A 15 15.75 -6.59 -25.66
CA ASN A 15 17.06 -7.14 -25.27
C ASN A 15 17.12 -7.52 -23.78
N THR A 16 16.19 -7.04 -22.96
CA THR A 16 16.04 -7.41 -21.54
C THR A 16 14.98 -8.48 -21.30
N LEU A 17 14.37 -9.04 -22.35
CA LEU A 17 13.29 -10.00 -22.19
C LEU A 17 13.80 -11.30 -21.56
N GLN A 18 13.10 -11.76 -20.52
CA GLN A 18 13.32 -13.06 -19.89
C GLN A 18 12.03 -13.87 -19.89
N THR A 19 12.14 -15.17 -20.13
CA THR A 19 11.00 -16.09 -19.98
C THR A 19 10.94 -16.56 -18.53
N VAL A 20 9.76 -16.44 -17.93
CA VAL A 20 9.48 -16.93 -16.58
C VAL A 20 8.85 -18.33 -16.68
N THR A 21 9.41 -19.29 -15.95
CA THR A 21 8.94 -20.68 -15.92
C THR A 21 8.44 -21.06 -14.52
N PHE A 22 7.73 -22.18 -14.43
CA PHE A 22 7.22 -22.76 -13.18
C PHE A 22 7.60 -24.23 -13.11
N SER A 23 8.57 -24.57 -12.25
CA SER A 23 9.13 -25.92 -12.16
C SER A 23 9.61 -26.45 -13.52
N GLY A 24 10.26 -25.58 -14.31
CA GLY A 24 10.73 -25.85 -15.67
C GLY A 24 9.67 -25.79 -16.77
N ASN A 25 8.39 -25.58 -16.43
CA ASN A 25 7.31 -25.48 -17.42
C ASN A 25 7.07 -24.03 -17.84
N ASN A 26 6.65 -23.84 -19.10
CA ASN A 26 6.35 -22.51 -19.66
C ASN A 26 4.99 -21.94 -19.21
N SER A 27 4.25 -22.67 -18.38
CA SER A 27 2.94 -22.25 -17.86
C SER A 27 2.62 -22.98 -16.56
N ILE A 28 1.62 -22.47 -15.84
CA ILE A 28 1.07 -23.08 -14.62
C ILE A 28 -0.44 -22.86 -14.56
N ILE A 29 -1.14 -23.76 -13.87
CA ILE A 29 -2.53 -23.57 -13.43
C ILE A 29 -2.48 -23.21 -11.95
N ILE A 30 -3.08 -22.07 -11.59
CA ILE A 30 -3.16 -21.60 -10.21
C ILE A 30 -4.60 -21.85 -9.72
N PRO A 31 -4.82 -22.76 -8.75
CA PRO A 31 -6.14 -22.93 -8.16
C PRO A 31 -6.60 -21.68 -7.42
N ASP A 32 -7.91 -21.49 -7.31
CA ASP A 32 -8.50 -20.36 -6.60
C ASP A 32 -7.96 -20.25 -5.16
N GLY A 33 -7.62 -19.03 -4.76
CA GLY A 33 -7.05 -18.73 -3.44
C GLY A 33 -5.59 -19.16 -3.24
N SER A 34 -4.94 -19.75 -4.24
CA SER A 34 -3.54 -20.18 -4.17
C SER A 34 -2.57 -19.13 -4.73
N LEU A 35 -1.30 -19.24 -4.33
CA LEU A 35 -0.19 -18.52 -4.92
C LEU A 35 0.69 -19.50 -5.71
N ALA A 36 1.32 -19.01 -6.76
CA ALA A 36 2.39 -19.71 -7.46
C ALA A 36 3.66 -18.86 -7.42
N VAL A 37 4.79 -19.52 -7.20
CA VAL A 37 6.12 -18.91 -7.25
C VAL A 37 6.80 -19.44 -8.50
N SER A 38 7.39 -18.55 -9.30
CA SER A 38 8.12 -18.93 -10.49
C SER A 38 9.50 -19.51 -10.15
N ASP A 39 10.12 -20.13 -11.14
CA ASP A 39 11.56 -20.40 -11.09
C ASP A 39 12.33 -19.06 -11.05
N PRO A 40 13.51 -19.02 -10.41
CA PRO A 40 14.37 -17.85 -10.40
C PRO A 40 14.86 -17.51 -11.81
N ILE A 41 14.93 -16.21 -12.13
CA ILE A 41 15.57 -15.72 -13.36
C ILE A 41 16.80 -14.86 -13.03
N HIS A 42 17.85 -14.98 -13.83
CA HIS A 42 19.00 -14.10 -13.70
C HIS A 42 18.72 -12.77 -14.39
N PHE A 43 18.16 -11.82 -13.62
CA PHE A 43 17.73 -10.52 -14.13
C PHE A 43 18.26 -9.39 -13.24
N PRO A 44 19.47 -8.87 -13.54
CA PRO A 44 20.06 -7.79 -12.76
C PRO A 44 19.24 -6.50 -12.86
N ILE A 45 18.92 -5.90 -11.71
CA ILE A 45 18.17 -4.64 -11.62
C ILE A 45 18.84 -3.71 -10.62
N ASN A 46 18.59 -2.41 -10.80
CA ASN A 46 19.02 -1.39 -9.84
C ASN A 46 17.85 -1.07 -8.88
N PRO A 47 18.13 -0.50 -7.69
CA PRO A 47 17.09 0.06 -6.84
C PRO A 47 16.21 1.05 -7.63
N GLN A 48 14.89 1.01 -7.40
CA GLN A 48 13.89 1.83 -8.09
C GLN A 48 13.79 1.60 -9.61
N SER A 49 14.25 0.45 -10.12
CA SER A 49 13.92 0.03 -11.48
C SER A 49 12.43 -0.27 -11.63
N GLU A 50 11.84 0.19 -12.73
CA GLU A 50 10.48 -0.19 -13.14
C GLU A 50 10.54 -1.52 -13.88
N LEU A 51 9.55 -2.38 -13.62
CA LEU A 51 9.47 -3.71 -14.22
C LEU A 51 8.18 -3.86 -15.03
N ALA A 52 8.30 -4.50 -16.20
CA ALA A 52 7.18 -4.89 -17.02
C ALA A 52 7.02 -6.41 -16.93
N VAL A 53 5.83 -6.88 -16.59
CA VAL A 53 5.48 -8.30 -16.53
C VAL A 53 4.36 -8.56 -17.53
N SER A 54 4.62 -9.41 -18.51
CA SER A 54 3.65 -9.79 -19.53
C SER A 54 3.06 -11.17 -19.19
N ILE A 55 1.73 -11.25 -19.13
CA ILE A 55 1.01 -12.49 -18.78
C ILE A 55 0.09 -12.84 -19.94
N TYR A 56 0.05 -14.12 -20.33
CA TYR A 56 -0.89 -14.64 -21.32
C TYR A 56 -1.81 -15.68 -20.70
N LEU A 57 -3.12 -15.45 -20.81
CA LEU A 57 -4.16 -16.38 -20.38
C LEU A 57 -4.59 -17.23 -21.58
N ALA A 58 -3.98 -18.41 -21.73
CA ALA A 58 -4.24 -19.30 -22.88
C ALA A 58 -5.72 -19.76 -22.97
N GLY A 59 -6.36 -19.99 -21.82
CA GLY A 59 -7.80 -20.29 -21.74
C GLY A 59 -8.71 -19.08 -21.84
N GLY A 60 -8.15 -17.86 -21.96
CA GLY A 60 -8.88 -16.60 -21.86
C GLY A 60 -9.35 -16.28 -20.44
N GLN A 61 -10.08 -15.17 -20.31
CA GLN A 61 -10.72 -14.76 -19.07
C GLN A 61 -12.17 -15.29 -19.04
N LEU A 62 -12.47 -16.17 -18.09
CA LEU A 62 -13.77 -16.87 -17.99
C LEU A 62 -14.84 -16.09 -17.21
N GLY A 63 -14.49 -14.96 -16.59
CA GLY A 63 -15.43 -14.13 -15.82
C GLY A 63 -14.81 -12.82 -15.35
N ASN A 64 -15.58 -12.01 -14.63
CA ASN A 64 -15.17 -10.67 -14.17
C ASN A 64 -14.68 -10.64 -12.71
N SER A 65 -14.77 -11.76 -11.99
CA SER A 65 -14.22 -11.91 -10.64
C SER A 65 -12.80 -12.44 -10.74
N ILE A 66 -11.84 -11.54 -10.89
CA ILE A 66 -10.42 -11.87 -11.05
C ILE A 66 -9.57 -11.17 -9.99
N THR A 67 -8.42 -11.76 -9.68
CA THR A 67 -7.40 -11.12 -8.84
C THR A 67 -6.89 -9.87 -9.54
N SER A 68 -7.18 -8.71 -8.95
CA SER A 68 -6.76 -7.42 -9.47
C SER A 68 -6.44 -6.46 -8.33
N HIS A 69 -5.55 -5.52 -8.63
CA HIS A 69 -5.34 -4.33 -7.84
C HIS A 69 -5.87 -3.13 -8.63
N PRO A 70 -7.16 -2.76 -8.46
CA PRO A 70 -7.78 -1.66 -9.20
C PRO A 70 -7.22 -0.30 -8.79
N GLY A 71 -6.47 -0.28 -7.69
CA GLY A 71 -5.74 0.84 -7.17
C GLY A 71 -4.29 0.94 -7.67
N SER A 72 -3.86 0.27 -8.74
CA SER A 72 -2.43 0.31 -9.02
C SER A 72 -1.90 1.71 -9.33
N ARG A 73 -2.73 2.66 -9.81
CA ARG A 73 -2.32 3.98 -10.36
C ARG A 73 -1.17 3.84 -11.38
N THR A 74 -1.11 2.68 -12.03
CA THR A 74 -0.13 2.33 -13.05
C THR A 74 -0.88 1.70 -14.21
N THR A 75 -0.76 2.30 -15.39
CA THR A 75 -1.41 1.83 -16.60
C THR A 75 -0.88 0.47 -17.02
N SER A 76 -1.77 -0.49 -17.15
CA SER A 76 -1.51 -1.77 -17.78
C SER A 76 -2.24 -1.85 -19.12
N PHE A 77 -1.70 -2.64 -20.03
CA PHE A 77 -2.22 -2.80 -21.38
C PHE A 77 -2.58 -4.26 -21.63
N TYR A 78 -3.63 -4.49 -22.42
CA TYR A 78 -4.08 -5.83 -22.77
C TYR A 78 -4.69 -5.85 -24.18
N GLN A 79 -4.55 -6.97 -24.86
CA GLN A 79 -5.08 -7.22 -26.21
C GLN A 79 -5.44 -8.70 -26.36
N PHE A 80 -6.11 -9.05 -27.46
CA PHE A 80 -6.31 -10.46 -27.82
C PHE A 80 -5.02 -11.11 -28.34
N GLY A 81 -4.95 -12.44 -28.20
CA GLY A 81 -3.80 -13.24 -28.65
C GLY A 81 -2.63 -13.23 -27.67
N ASN A 82 -1.56 -13.93 -28.04
CA ASN A 82 -0.33 -14.00 -27.26
C ASN A 82 0.66 -12.93 -27.73
N ALA A 83 0.90 -11.93 -26.89
CA ALA A 83 1.82 -10.82 -27.17
C ALA A 83 2.93 -10.67 -26.12
N VAL A 84 3.23 -11.72 -25.34
CA VAL A 84 4.16 -11.60 -24.19
C VAL A 84 5.58 -11.18 -24.57
N SER A 85 5.97 -11.40 -25.82
CA SER A 85 7.27 -11.01 -26.38
C SER A 85 7.24 -9.80 -27.30
N ALA A 86 6.11 -9.11 -27.41
CA ALA A 86 5.98 -7.94 -28.29
C ALA A 86 6.79 -6.75 -27.73
N ALA A 87 7.56 -6.09 -28.59
CA ALA A 87 8.30 -4.87 -28.24
C ALA A 87 7.36 -3.71 -27.89
N ASN A 88 6.21 -3.65 -28.56
CA ASN A 88 5.15 -2.68 -28.33
C ASN A 88 3.80 -3.33 -28.65
N LEU A 89 2.77 -3.05 -27.86
CA LEU A 89 1.40 -3.44 -28.14
C LEU A 89 0.75 -2.41 -29.07
N THR A 90 0.57 -2.78 -30.34
CA THR A 90 0.03 -1.91 -31.40
C THR A 90 -1.19 -2.51 -32.11
N ASP A 91 -1.70 -3.65 -31.64
CA ASP A 91 -2.89 -4.27 -32.22
C ASP A 91 -4.12 -3.36 -32.08
N ALA A 92 -5.06 -3.43 -33.02
CA ALA A 92 -6.28 -2.62 -32.98
C ALA A 92 -7.17 -2.91 -31.75
N SER A 93 -7.02 -4.08 -31.13
CA SER A 93 -7.72 -4.48 -29.91
C SER A 93 -7.06 -4.02 -28.61
N VAL A 94 -5.89 -3.37 -28.67
CA VAL A 94 -5.19 -2.90 -27.46
C VAL A 94 -6.09 -1.96 -26.66
N GLN A 95 -6.25 -2.28 -25.39
CA GLN A 95 -6.90 -1.47 -24.38
C GLN A 95 -5.93 -1.19 -23.24
N SER A 96 -6.25 -0.20 -22.42
CA SER A 96 -5.45 0.15 -21.26
C SER A 96 -6.31 0.54 -20.06
N VAL A 97 -5.81 0.27 -18.86
CA VAL A 97 -6.48 0.57 -17.59
C VAL A 97 -5.46 0.70 -16.46
N ALA A 98 -5.70 1.57 -15.49
CA ALA A 98 -4.80 1.80 -14.36
C ALA A 98 -4.94 0.76 -13.24
N HIS A 99 -4.86 -0.53 -13.59
CA HIS A 99 -4.95 -1.66 -12.66
C HIS A 99 -3.74 -2.59 -12.82
N TRP A 100 -3.40 -3.37 -11.79
CA TRP A 100 -2.58 -4.58 -11.95
C TRP A 100 -3.44 -5.82 -11.86
N TYR A 101 -3.01 -6.89 -12.52
CA TYR A 101 -3.74 -8.16 -12.57
C TYR A 101 -2.80 -9.31 -12.26
N PHE A 102 -3.28 -10.28 -11.49
CA PHE A 102 -2.66 -11.59 -11.22
C PHE A 102 -1.25 -11.62 -10.57
N LEU A 103 -0.54 -10.50 -10.51
CA LEU A 103 0.77 -10.38 -9.86
C LEU A 103 0.61 -9.93 -8.41
N SER A 104 1.16 -10.70 -7.47
CA SER A 104 1.12 -10.39 -6.04
C SER A 104 2.44 -9.80 -5.51
N ALA A 105 3.59 -10.29 -5.99
CA ALA A 105 4.90 -9.88 -5.52
C ALA A 105 5.98 -10.13 -6.59
N ILE A 106 7.10 -9.41 -6.45
CA ILE A 106 8.37 -9.71 -7.11
C ILE A 106 9.40 -9.86 -6.00
N GLU A 107 9.97 -11.06 -5.88
CA GLU A 107 11.04 -11.36 -4.93
C GLU A 107 12.40 -11.25 -5.60
N VAL A 108 13.36 -10.68 -4.89
CA VAL A 108 14.72 -10.46 -5.40
C VAL A 108 15.76 -11.03 -4.45
N TRP A 109 16.76 -11.70 -5.01
CA TRP A 109 17.96 -12.07 -4.26
C TRP A 109 18.66 -10.80 -3.84
N SER A 110 18.76 -10.62 -2.53
CA SER A 110 19.37 -9.44 -1.93
C SER A 110 20.53 -9.84 -1.03
N PRO A 111 21.54 -8.98 -0.89
CA PRO A 111 22.62 -9.20 0.08
C PRO A 111 22.07 -9.38 1.51
N PRO A 112 22.78 -10.09 2.40
CA PRO A 112 22.30 -10.37 3.75
C PRO A 112 21.95 -9.16 4.62
N GLN A 113 22.39 -7.95 4.25
CA GLN A 113 22.07 -6.69 4.92
C GLN A 113 20.74 -6.07 4.47
N ALA A 114 20.20 -6.44 3.31
CA ALA A 114 18.96 -5.86 2.79
C ALA A 114 17.77 -6.21 3.68
N ARG A 115 16.88 -5.24 3.92
CA ARG A 115 15.69 -5.36 4.78
C ARG A 115 14.43 -4.98 4.03
N GLY A 116 13.28 -5.48 4.48
CA GLY A 116 11.96 -5.04 4.03
C GLY A 116 11.24 -4.17 5.06
N PHE A 117 10.52 -3.17 4.58
CA PHE A 117 9.56 -2.35 5.33
C PHE A 117 8.16 -2.52 4.73
N ALA A 118 7.27 -3.21 5.43
CA ALA A 118 5.90 -3.44 4.97
C ALA A 118 4.92 -2.41 5.54
N ILE A 119 4.05 -1.86 4.69
CA ILE A 119 3.07 -0.85 5.10
C ILE A 119 1.68 -1.39 4.78
N VAL A 120 0.89 -1.61 5.83
CA VAL A 120 -0.54 -1.96 5.73
C VAL A 120 -1.35 -0.67 5.82
N GLY A 121 -2.29 -0.48 4.91
CA GLY A 121 -3.14 0.70 4.91
C GLY A 121 -4.29 0.64 3.92
N ASP A 122 -4.96 1.78 3.79
CA ASP A 122 -6.12 1.95 2.92
C ASP A 122 -5.82 2.76 1.63
N SER A 123 -6.86 3.37 1.03
CA SER A 123 -6.76 4.18 -0.19
C SER A 123 -5.79 5.35 -0.10
N ILE A 124 -5.49 5.86 1.10
CA ILE A 124 -4.54 6.95 1.30
C ILE A 124 -3.11 6.44 1.08
N THR A 125 -2.75 5.32 1.70
CA THR A 125 -1.42 4.72 1.53
C THR A 125 -1.26 4.09 0.14
N ASP A 126 -2.33 3.51 -0.38
CA ASP A 126 -2.43 3.01 -1.76
C ASP A 126 -2.32 4.13 -2.80
N GLY A 127 -2.47 5.40 -2.38
CA GLY A 127 -2.11 6.57 -3.18
C GLY A 127 -3.24 7.18 -3.98
N ARG A 128 -4.48 7.16 -3.50
CA ARG A 128 -5.60 7.85 -4.17
C ARG A 128 -5.31 9.36 -4.18
N GLY A 129 -5.45 10.02 -5.32
CA GLY A 129 -5.07 11.44 -5.44
C GLY A 129 -3.63 11.68 -5.87
N SER A 130 -2.80 10.62 -5.99
CA SER A 130 -1.50 10.69 -6.66
C SER A 130 -1.66 10.76 -8.18
N THR A 131 -0.59 11.06 -8.91
CA THR A 131 -0.60 11.09 -10.38
C THR A 131 -0.36 9.69 -10.94
N THR A 132 -1.25 9.22 -11.82
CA THR A 132 -1.08 7.94 -12.52
C THR A 132 0.26 7.88 -13.24
N ASN A 133 0.98 6.75 -13.11
CA ASN A 133 2.31 6.47 -13.67
C ASN A 133 3.46 7.31 -13.13
N ALA A 134 3.26 8.17 -12.11
CA ALA A 134 4.30 9.07 -11.62
C ALA A 134 5.04 8.56 -10.37
N ASN A 135 4.56 7.49 -9.72
CA ASN A 135 5.11 6.96 -8.46
C ASN A 135 5.37 8.07 -7.42
N ASN A 136 4.35 8.91 -7.20
CA ASN A 136 4.39 10.05 -6.28
C ASN A 136 3.41 9.88 -5.10
N ARG A 137 3.18 8.64 -4.68
CA ARG A 137 2.49 8.31 -3.42
C ARG A 137 3.47 8.52 -2.26
N TRP A 138 2.99 8.71 -1.04
CA TRP A 138 3.92 8.96 0.08
C TRP A 138 4.94 7.83 0.31
N PRO A 139 4.63 6.52 0.14
CA PRO A 139 5.65 5.47 0.31
C PRO A 139 6.75 5.54 -0.76
N ASP A 140 6.39 5.87 -2.00
CA ASP A 140 7.35 6.04 -3.11
C ASP A 140 8.32 7.20 -2.82
N LEU A 141 7.79 8.31 -2.29
CA LEU A 141 8.55 9.50 -1.92
C LEU A 141 9.45 9.25 -0.69
N VAL A 142 8.99 8.46 0.28
CA VAL A 142 9.82 8.00 1.41
C VAL A 142 10.94 7.09 0.91
N LEU A 143 10.66 6.13 0.02
CA LEU A 143 11.68 5.29 -0.60
C LEU A 143 12.74 6.13 -1.33
N ALA A 144 12.34 7.16 -2.09
CA ALA A 144 13.28 8.06 -2.76
C ALA A 144 14.17 8.84 -1.77
N ARG A 145 13.66 9.20 -0.59
CA ARG A 145 14.47 9.78 0.51
C ARG A 145 15.40 8.74 1.11
N MET A 146 14.93 7.50 1.32
CA MET A 146 15.72 6.39 1.86
C MET A 146 16.93 6.05 0.99
N GLN A 147 16.75 6.00 -0.34
CA GLN A 147 17.84 5.71 -1.27
C GLN A 147 18.99 6.74 -1.22
N LYS A 148 18.71 7.97 -0.78
CA LYS A 148 19.72 9.03 -0.59
C LYS A 148 20.42 8.98 0.77
N ASN A 149 19.97 8.12 1.67
CA ASN A 149 20.53 7.97 3.02
C ASN A 149 21.28 6.63 3.15
N PRO A 150 22.60 6.65 3.45
CA PRO A 150 23.39 5.42 3.58
C PRO A 150 22.85 4.39 4.58
N SER A 151 22.14 4.82 5.62
CA SER A 151 21.60 3.92 6.65
C SER A 151 20.30 3.22 6.25
N THR A 152 19.62 3.70 5.20
CA THR A 152 18.29 3.18 4.80
C THR A 152 18.20 2.79 3.32
N LYS A 153 19.23 3.05 2.51
CA LYS A 153 19.27 2.71 1.07
C LYS A 153 19.10 1.21 0.77
N ASP A 154 19.42 0.33 1.72
CA ASP A 154 19.30 -1.13 1.57
C ASP A 154 17.95 -1.66 2.10
N ILE A 155 16.99 -0.77 2.38
CA ILE A 155 15.64 -1.13 2.85
C ILE A 155 14.65 -0.98 1.68
N GLY A 156 14.03 -2.08 1.27
CA GLY A 156 12.92 -2.09 0.31
C GLY A 156 11.59 -1.75 0.98
N VAL A 157 10.71 -1.03 0.27
CA VAL A 157 9.38 -0.64 0.76
C VAL A 157 8.32 -1.48 0.07
N LEU A 158 7.49 -2.18 0.85
CA LEU A 158 6.36 -2.96 0.37
C LEU A 158 5.08 -2.22 0.76
N ASN A 159 4.48 -1.54 -0.22
CA ASN A 159 3.17 -0.92 -0.03
C ASN A 159 2.08 -2.01 -0.18
N GLN A 160 1.59 -2.49 0.94
CA GLN A 160 0.53 -3.50 1.03
C GLN A 160 -0.82 -2.84 1.31
N ALA A 161 -1.01 -1.58 0.91
CA ALA A 161 -2.27 -0.89 1.11
C ALA A 161 -3.31 -1.28 0.05
N ALA A 162 -4.58 -1.22 0.43
CA ALA A 162 -5.68 -1.51 -0.46
C ALA A 162 -6.79 -0.45 -0.37
N GLY A 163 -7.22 0.08 -1.51
CA GLY A 163 -8.29 1.06 -1.57
C GLY A 163 -9.57 0.60 -0.88
N GLY A 164 -10.14 1.46 -0.02
CA GLY A 164 -11.36 1.15 0.74
C GLY A 164 -11.19 0.03 1.78
N ASN A 165 -9.96 -0.36 2.11
CA ASN A 165 -9.71 -1.39 3.12
C ASN A 165 -10.08 -0.92 4.52
N ARG A 166 -10.49 -1.89 5.33
CA ARG A 166 -10.92 -1.72 6.70
C ARG A 166 -10.17 -2.73 7.55
N ILE A 167 -9.98 -2.38 8.82
CA ILE A 167 -9.32 -3.27 9.77
C ILE A 167 -10.26 -4.39 10.21
N LEU A 168 -11.53 -4.07 10.45
CA LEU A 168 -12.47 -4.93 11.18
C LEU A 168 -13.33 -5.83 10.29
N ALA A 169 -13.53 -5.47 9.02
CA ALA A 169 -14.48 -6.15 8.14
C ALA A 169 -14.08 -6.05 6.67
N ASP A 170 -14.32 -7.10 5.89
CA ASP A 170 -14.02 -7.08 4.45
C ASP A 170 -14.78 -5.95 3.75
N GLY A 171 -14.14 -5.26 2.81
CA GLY A 171 -14.72 -4.16 2.06
C GLY A 171 -14.61 -4.41 0.56
N LEU A 172 -13.85 -3.56 -0.13
CA LEU A 172 -13.44 -3.84 -1.52
C LEU A 172 -12.42 -4.98 -1.63
N GLY A 173 -11.93 -5.47 -0.48
CA GLY A 173 -11.06 -6.62 -0.35
C GLY A 173 -11.02 -7.12 1.12
N PRO A 174 -10.24 -8.17 1.42
CA PRO A 174 -10.15 -8.76 2.75
C PRO A 174 -9.69 -7.75 3.81
N ASN A 175 -10.24 -7.82 5.02
CA ASN A 175 -9.90 -6.94 6.14
C ASN A 175 -8.42 -7.03 6.56
N ALA A 176 -7.88 -5.92 7.08
CA ALA A 176 -6.47 -5.82 7.48
C ALA A 176 -6.10 -6.85 8.55
N LEU A 177 -6.96 -7.05 9.56
CA LEU A 177 -6.71 -7.99 10.65
C LEU A 177 -6.52 -9.43 10.14
N GLY A 178 -7.27 -9.84 9.13
CA GLY A 178 -7.19 -11.16 8.50
C GLY A 178 -5.99 -11.34 7.56
N ARG A 179 -5.40 -10.25 7.06
CA ARG A 179 -4.32 -10.30 6.04
C ARG A 179 -2.92 -9.96 6.56
N ILE A 180 -2.74 -9.58 7.84
CA ILE A 180 -1.41 -9.28 8.41
C ILE A 180 -0.39 -10.40 8.15
N ASP A 181 -0.79 -11.66 8.31
CA ASP A 181 0.12 -12.79 8.12
C ASP A 181 0.61 -12.85 6.68
N ARG A 182 -0.30 -12.69 5.71
CA ARG A 182 0.02 -12.71 4.29
C ARG A 182 0.86 -11.50 3.87
N ASP A 183 0.48 -10.31 4.33
CA ASP A 183 0.99 -9.05 3.79
C ASP A 183 2.22 -8.54 4.53
N VAL A 184 2.48 -9.04 5.74
CA VAL A 184 3.66 -8.67 6.53
C VAL A 184 4.49 -9.91 6.84
N LEU A 185 3.94 -10.90 7.53
CA LEU A 185 4.73 -11.97 8.15
C LEU A 185 5.25 -13.01 7.15
N ALA A 186 4.52 -13.26 6.07
CA ALA A 186 4.88 -14.17 5.00
C ALA A 186 5.78 -13.52 3.94
N GLN A 187 6.03 -12.21 4.03
CA GLN A 187 6.89 -11.50 3.08
C GLN A 187 8.37 -11.69 3.44
N SER A 188 9.20 -11.84 2.41
CA SER A 188 10.63 -12.08 2.59
C SER A 188 11.36 -10.87 3.20
N GLY A 189 12.16 -11.13 4.23
CA GLY A 189 13.13 -10.17 4.76
C GLY A 189 12.55 -8.98 5.53
N ILE A 190 11.27 -9.01 5.91
CA ILE A 190 10.64 -7.91 6.68
C ILE A 190 11.36 -7.71 8.02
N LYS A 191 11.76 -6.46 8.27
CA LYS A 191 12.31 -6.00 9.55
C LYS A 191 11.58 -4.82 10.14
N TYR A 192 10.73 -4.16 9.37
CA TYR A 192 9.94 -3.04 9.84
C TYR A 192 8.53 -3.18 9.31
N SER A 193 7.55 -2.76 10.09
CA SER A 193 6.16 -2.71 9.67
C SER A 193 5.51 -1.40 10.07
N MET A 194 4.44 -1.03 9.37
CA MET A 194 3.63 0.14 9.69
C MET A 194 2.17 -0.13 9.37
N ILE A 195 1.28 0.43 10.19
CA ILE A 195 -0.15 0.52 9.89
C ILE A 195 -0.59 1.97 9.79
N PHE A 196 -1.26 2.30 8.70
CA PHE A 196 -1.94 3.57 8.48
C PHE A 196 -3.32 3.29 7.88
N GLU A 197 -4.27 3.01 8.76
CA GLU A 197 -5.61 2.53 8.41
C GLU A 197 -6.64 2.93 9.50
N GLY A 198 -7.91 2.61 9.28
CA GLY A 198 -9.01 2.82 10.23
C GLY A 198 -10.01 3.88 9.78
N VAL A 199 -9.70 4.68 8.75
CA VAL A 199 -10.60 5.73 8.27
C VAL A 199 -11.89 5.16 7.71
N ASN A 200 -11.81 4.05 6.99
CA ASN A 200 -12.97 3.41 6.36
C ASN A 200 -13.83 2.66 7.41
N ASP A 201 -13.24 2.14 8.49
CA ASP A 201 -14.00 1.57 9.61
C ASP A 201 -14.90 2.64 10.25
N ILE A 202 -14.35 3.82 10.53
CA ILE A 202 -15.09 4.98 11.06
C ILE A 202 -16.11 5.50 10.05
N GLY A 203 -15.67 5.68 8.80
CA GLY A 203 -16.42 6.31 7.73
C GLY A 203 -17.60 5.48 7.22
N THR A 204 -17.50 4.14 7.26
CA THR A 204 -18.57 3.25 6.80
C THR A 204 -19.56 2.88 7.90
N ALA A 205 -19.18 2.95 9.17
CA ALA A 205 -20.10 2.71 10.27
C ALA A 205 -21.14 3.83 10.42
N ASP A 206 -22.32 3.49 10.93
CA ASP A 206 -23.37 4.47 11.22
C ASP A 206 -22.85 5.61 12.09
N SER A 207 -23.31 6.83 11.85
CA SER A 207 -22.89 8.03 12.58
C SER A 207 -23.63 8.20 13.92
N THR A 208 -24.16 7.12 14.50
CA THR A 208 -24.76 7.14 15.84
C THR A 208 -23.66 6.94 16.88
N THR A 209 -23.80 7.55 18.05
CA THR A 209 -22.83 7.41 19.15
C THR A 209 -22.58 5.95 19.51
N ALA A 210 -23.63 5.12 19.57
CA ALA A 210 -23.49 3.71 19.89
C ALA A 210 -22.65 2.93 18.85
N ALA A 211 -22.88 3.16 17.55
CA ALA A 211 -22.12 2.51 16.49
C ALA A 211 -20.66 2.98 16.47
N GLN A 212 -20.44 4.27 16.68
CA GLN A 212 -19.11 4.88 16.71
C GLN A 212 -18.31 4.49 17.95
N ASP A 213 -18.95 4.35 19.12
CA ASP A 213 -18.35 3.76 20.32
C ASP A 213 -17.94 2.30 20.11
N PHE A 214 -18.80 1.52 19.45
CA PHE A 214 -18.47 0.14 19.10
C PHE A 214 -17.23 0.09 18.19
N VAL A 215 -17.22 0.86 17.10
CA VAL A 215 -16.08 0.92 16.16
C VAL A 215 -14.79 1.35 16.87
N TYR A 216 -14.84 2.37 17.72
CA TYR A 216 -13.70 2.78 18.53
C TYR A 216 -13.13 1.61 19.34
N ASN A 217 -13.97 0.93 20.13
CA ASN A 217 -13.52 -0.17 20.98
C ASN A 217 -12.93 -1.33 20.16
N GLN A 218 -13.58 -1.68 19.05
CA GLN A 218 -13.11 -2.75 18.17
C GLN A 218 -11.80 -2.40 17.46
N LEU A 219 -11.62 -1.15 17.00
CA LEU A 219 -10.38 -0.69 16.40
C LEU A 219 -9.21 -0.79 17.38
N ILE A 220 -9.40 -0.36 18.63
CA ILE A 220 -8.35 -0.46 19.66
C ILE A 220 -7.94 -1.91 19.89
N GLN A 221 -8.92 -2.80 20.08
CA GLN A 221 -8.64 -4.23 20.24
C GLN A 221 -7.90 -4.81 19.03
N ALA A 222 -8.33 -4.47 17.81
CA ALA A 222 -7.69 -4.95 16.60
C ALA A 222 -6.25 -4.45 16.46
N TYR A 223 -5.98 -3.16 16.75
CA TYR A 223 -4.62 -2.63 16.77
C TYR A 223 -3.74 -3.40 17.76
N GLU A 224 -4.21 -3.65 18.98
CA GLU A 224 -3.44 -4.42 19.95
C GLU A 224 -3.17 -5.86 19.49
N GLN A 225 -4.13 -6.53 18.84
CA GLN A 225 -3.92 -7.87 18.27
C GLN A 225 -2.92 -7.86 17.10
N ILE A 226 -2.97 -6.85 16.23
CA ILE A 226 -2.02 -6.69 15.12
C ILE A 226 -0.61 -6.47 15.66
N ILE A 227 -0.46 -5.53 16.60
CA ILE A 227 0.80 -5.27 17.30
C ILE A 227 1.30 -6.57 17.93
N THR A 228 0.40 -7.30 18.59
CA THR A 228 0.78 -8.54 19.27
C THR A 228 1.42 -9.54 18.32
N ARG A 229 0.73 -9.83 17.21
CA ARG A 229 1.17 -10.81 16.20
C ARG A 229 2.44 -10.38 15.48
N ILE A 230 2.66 -9.09 15.29
CA ILE A 230 3.89 -8.61 14.65
C ILE A 230 5.07 -8.71 15.62
N HIS A 231 4.86 -8.36 16.89
CA HIS A 231 5.88 -8.46 17.94
C HIS A 231 6.33 -9.89 18.21
N THR A 232 5.49 -10.93 17.98
CA THR A 232 5.93 -12.33 18.10
C THR A 232 7.05 -12.71 17.12
N PHE A 233 7.24 -11.94 16.05
CA PHE A 233 8.32 -12.10 15.08
C PHE A 233 9.48 -11.12 15.32
N GLY A 234 9.46 -10.37 16.43
CA GLY A 234 10.46 -9.38 16.78
C GLY A 234 10.50 -8.17 15.84
N ILE A 235 9.43 -7.93 15.08
CA ILE A 235 9.33 -6.85 14.11
C ILE A 235 8.70 -5.62 14.80
N PRO A 236 9.30 -4.42 14.73
CA PRO A 236 8.65 -3.19 15.16
C PRO A 236 7.45 -2.85 14.26
N ILE A 237 6.40 -2.30 14.85
CA ILE A 237 5.24 -1.72 14.16
C ILE A 237 5.08 -0.23 14.48
N PHE A 238 5.11 0.57 13.42
CA PHE A 238 4.82 1.99 13.49
C PHE A 238 3.31 2.24 13.25
N GLY A 239 2.73 3.18 13.96
CA GLY A 239 1.34 3.62 13.74
C GLY A 239 1.29 5.04 13.18
N ALA A 240 0.40 5.31 12.23
CA ALA A 240 0.08 6.68 11.83
C ALA A 240 -1.28 7.13 12.35
N THR A 241 -1.40 8.41 12.71
CA THR A 241 -2.71 9.02 13.02
C THR A 241 -3.57 9.11 11.76
N ILE A 242 -4.86 8.81 11.91
CA ILE A 242 -5.87 8.91 10.85
C ILE A 242 -6.02 10.38 10.45
N THR A 243 -5.77 10.69 9.18
CA THR A 243 -5.86 12.05 8.65
C THR A 243 -7.30 12.58 8.67
N PRO A 244 -7.50 13.91 8.61
CA PRO A 244 -8.84 14.47 8.60
C PRO A 244 -9.67 14.01 7.40
N PHE A 245 -10.99 13.89 7.60
CA PHE A 245 -11.94 13.46 6.57
C PHE A 245 -13.24 14.28 6.55
N SER A 246 -13.31 15.39 7.30
CA SER A 246 -14.47 16.28 7.21
C SER A 246 -14.37 17.17 5.97
N ALA A 247 -15.52 17.59 5.47
CA ALA A 247 -15.68 18.51 4.34
C ALA A 247 -16.64 19.65 4.73
N PRO A 248 -16.77 20.71 3.91
CA PRO A 248 -17.72 21.79 4.16
C PRO A 248 -19.18 21.30 4.30
N ASN A 249 -19.51 20.17 3.70
CA ASN A 249 -20.75 19.44 3.91
C ASN A 249 -20.60 17.95 3.57
N SER A 250 -21.53 17.13 4.06
CA SER A 250 -21.52 15.67 3.90
C SER A 250 -21.82 15.17 2.49
N THR A 251 -22.29 16.03 1.58
CA THR A 251 -22.52 15.68 0.17
C THR A 251 -21.19 15.57 -0.59
N ILE A 252 -20.18 16.36 -0.21
CA ILE A 252 -18.84 16.29 -0.79
C ILE A 252 -18.09 15.06 -0.28
N GLN A 253 -18.19 14.81 1.04
CA GLN A 253 -17.53 13.70 1.70
C GLN A 253 -18.50 13.01 2.65
N ALA A 254 -18.92 11.80 2.30
CA ALA A 254 -19.90 11.04 3.06
C ALA A 254 -19.44 10.71 4.49
N TYR A 255 -18.11 10.69 4.75
CA TYR A 255 -17.58 10.45 6.10
C TYR A 255 -17.74 11.66 7.03
N SER A 256 -17.99 12.85 6.48
CA SER A 256 -18.04 14.12 7.21
C SER A 256 -19.28 14.24 8.09
N THR A 257 -19.19 13.73 9.31
CA THR A 257 -20.18 13.94 10.38
C THR A 257 -19.46 14.29 11.69
N PRO A 258 -20.08 15.10 12.58
CA PRO A 258 -19.49 15.42 13.87
C PRO A 258 -19.14 14.19 14.71
N GLU A 259 -20.01 13.17 14.72
CA GLU A 259 -19.82 11.97 15.55
C GLU A 259 -18.64 11.11 15.08
N ARG A 260 -18.46 10.97 13.76
CA ARG A 260 -17.29 10.28 13.20
C ARG A 260 -16.00 11.03 13.49
N GLU A 261 -16.00 12.36 13.44
CA GLU A 261 -14.83 13.16 13.80
C GLU A 261 -14.45 13.00 15.28
N VAL A 262 -15.44 12.97 16.19
CA VAL A 262 -15.21 12.66 17.62
C VAL A 262 -14.49 11.32 17.75
N THR A 263 -14.93 10.31 17.00
CA THR A 263 -14.33 8.97 17.01
C THR A 263 -12.92 8.96 16.44
N ARG A 264 -12.68 9.65 15.32
CA ARG A 264 -11.33 9.82 14.76
C ARG A 264 -10.38 10.44 15.77
N GLN A 265 -10.81 11.49 16.47
CA GLN A 265 -10.00 12.14 17.51
C GLN A 265 -9.69 11.19 18.67
N ARG A 266 -10.66 10.39 19.12
CA ARG A 266 -10.45 9.37 20.16
C ARG A 266 -9.45 8.30 19.72
N VAL A 267 -9.59 7.77 18.51
CA VAL A 267 -8.64 6.79 17.96
C VAL A 267 -7.24 7.41 17.85
N ASN A 268 -7.12 8.62 17.30
CA ASN A 268 -5.84 9.31 17.18
C ASN A 268 -5.21 9.64 18.54
N GLN A 269 -6.01 9.99 19.54
CA GLN A 269 -5.53 10.20 20.89
C GLN A 269 -4.94 8.91 21.47
N TRP A 270 -5.62 7.77 21.27
CA TRP A 270 -5.09 6.47 21.67
C TRP A 270 -3.79 6.12 20.93
N ILE A 271 -3.74 6.32 19.61
CA ILE A 271 -2.52 6.09 18.80
C ILE A 271 -1.35 6.90 19.37
N ARG A 272 -1.56 8.18 19.69
CA ARG A 272 -0.51 9.08 20.19
C ARG A 272 -0.02 8.75 21.61
N THR A 273 -0.90 8.25 22.48
CA THR A 273 -0.64 8.27 23.94
C THR A 273 -0.64 6.91 24.61
N SER A 274 -1.14 5.86 23.95
CA SER A 274 -1.21 4.52 24.53
C SER A 274 0.17 3.89 24.80
N GLY A 275 1.20 4.30 24.05
CA GLY A 275 2.52 3.68 24.07
C GLY A 275 2.56 2.27 23.48
N LYS A 276 1.52 1.86 22.74
CA LYS A 276 1.39 0.52 22.17
C LYS A 276 2.17 0.32 20.87
N PHE A 277 2.23 1.35 20.03
CA PHE A 277 3.09 1.35 18.84
C PHE A 277 4.53 1.71 19.21
N ASP A 278 5.50 1.10 18.53
CA ASP A 278 6.92 1.34 18.75
C ASP A 278 7.32 2.78 18.36
N ALA A 279 6.66 3.31 17.33
CA ALA A 279 6.74 4.71 16.94
C ALA A 279 5.40 5.19 16.37
N VAL A 280 5.13 6.49 16.54
CA VAL A 280 3.91 7.14 16.04
C VAL A 280 4.29 8.24 15.07
N LEU A 281 3.68 8.22 13.88
CA LEU A 281 3.79 9.27 12.89
C LEU A 281 2.49 10.09 12.87
N ASP A 282 2.55 11.36 13.24
CA ASP A 282 1.35 12.20 13.37
C ASP A 282 0.94 12.83 12.03
N PHE A 283 0.52 12.00 11.07
CA PHE A 283 0.09 12.45 9.74
C PHE A 283 -1.12 13.37 9.78
N ASP A 284 -2.05 13.21 10.74
CA ASP A 284 -3.12 14.18 10.99
C ASP A 284 -2.58 15.61 11.13
N LYS A 285 -1.57 15.80 11.99
CA LYS A 285 -0.98 17.12 12.23
C LYS A 285 -0.28 17.69 11.00
N VAL A 286 0.26 16.83 10.13
CA VAL A 286 0.99 17.23 8.92
C VAL A 286 0.04 17.85 7.89
N VAL A 287 -1.13 17.26 7.70
CA VAL A 287 -2.01 17.63 6.57
C VAL A 287 -3.28 18.40 6.95
N ARG A 288 -3.62 18.47 8.24
CA ARG A 288 -4.84 19.17 8.69
C ARG A 288 -4.77 20.67 8.48
N SER A 289 -5.93 21.27 8.20
CA SER A 289 -6.07 22.71 8.05
C SER A 289 -5.87 23.42 9.39
N SER A 290 -5.17 24.56 9.35
CA SER A 290 -5.03 25.44 10.53
C SER A 290 -6.33 26.16 10.88
N ALA A 291 -7.21 26.38 9.90
CA ALA A 291 -8.51 27.01 10.09
C ALA A 291 -9.57 26.04 10.60
N ASN A 292 -9.53 24.78 10.15
CA ASN A 292 -10.39 23.71 10.66
C ASN A 292 -9.65 22.36 10.68
N GLN A 293 -9.27 21.91 11.87
CA GLN A 293 -8.44 20.71 12.06
C GLN A 293 -9.16 19.39 11.70
N SER A 294 -10.48 19.41 11.48
CA SER A 294 -11.21 18.24 10.99
C SER A 294 -11.16 18.07 9.47
N MET A 295 -10.54 19.02 8.75
CA MET A 295 -10.41 19.04 7.30
C MET A 295 -8.94 19.04 6.86
N LEU A 296 -8.67 18.56 5.65
CA LEU A 296 -7.37 18.74 5.01
C LEU A 296 -7.12 20.23 4.70
N GLN A 297 -5.87 20.67 4.81
CA GLN A 297 -5.44 21.97 4.27
C GLN A 297 -5.65 21.98 2.75
N ASP A 298 -6.15 23.08 2.18
CA ASP A 298 -6.55 23.17 0.77
C ASP A 298 -5.48 22.67 -0.21
N GLN A 299 -4.21 23.06 -0.02
CA GLN A 299 -3.10 22.62 -0.88
C GLN A 299 -2.85 21.10 -0.83
N TYR A 300 -3.25 20.45 0.27
CA TYR A 300 -3.10 19.01 0.48
C TYR A 300 -4.36 18.23 0.13
N ASN A 301 -5.47 18.87 -0.23
CA ASN A 301 -6.72 18.21 -0.56
C ASN A 301 -6.76 17.87 -2.06
N SER A 302 -7.04 16.61 -2.43
CA SER A 302 -7.26 16.23 -3.84
C SER A 302 -8.62 16.64 -4.39
N GLY A 303 -9.49 17.22 -3.55
CA GLY A 303 -10.81 17.75 -3.90
C GLY A 303 -11.97 17.02 -3.21
N ASP A 304 -11.74 15.86 -2.60
CA ASP A 304 -12.76 15.05 -1.92
C ASP A 304 -12.68 15.12 -0.38
N TYR A 305 -11.73 15.91 0.15
CA TYR A 305 -11.50 16.14 1.57
C TYR A 305 -11.12 14.89 2.39
N LEU A 306 -10.80 13.78 1.73
CA LEU A 306 -10.33 12.55 2.37
C LEU A 306 -8.92 12.20 1.91
N HIS A 307 -8.65 12.31 0.61
CA HIS A 307 -7.39 11.88 0.03
C HIS A 307 -6.42 13.05 -0.14
N PRO A 308 -5.14 12.87 0.24
CA PRO A 308 -4.11 13.84 -0.04
C PRO A 308 -3.90 14.06 -1.55
N SER A 309 -3.64 15.31 -1.94
CA SER A 309 -3.08 15.67 -3.23
C SER A 309 -1.59 15.23 -3.32
N PRO A 310 -0.92 15.31 -4.48
CA PRO A 310 0.51 15.05 -4.57
C PRO A 310 1.34 15.93 -3.61
N ALA A 311 0.93 17.18 -3.37
CA ALA A 311 1.57 18.05 -2.39
C ALA A 311 1.35 17.57 -0.95
N GLY A 312 0.18 17.01 -0.65
CA GLY A 312 -0.11 16.37 0.64
C GLY A 312 0.72 15.12 0.87
N TYR A 313 0.87 14.27 -0.15
CA TYR A 313 1.76 13.11 -0.08
C TYR A 313 3.22 13.48 0.08
N GLN A 314 3.69 14.55 -0.57
CA GLN A 314 5.03 15.09 -0.34
C GLN A 314 5.21 15.55 1.11
N ALA A 315 4.24 16.28 1.68
CA ALA A 315 4.31 16.72 3.08
C ALA A 315 4.35 15.54 4.06
N ILE A 316 3.53 14.50 3.85
CA ILE A 316 3.57 13.26 4.63
C ILE A 316 4.95 12.61 4.51
N ALA A 317 5.46 12.45 3.28
CA ALA A 317 6.75 11.83 3.04
C ALA A 317 7.89 12.61 3.69
N ASP A 318 7.88 13.94 3.64
CA ASP A 318 8.91 14.80 4.25
C ASP A 318 8.89 14.71 5.78
N SER A 319 7.71 14.52 6.38
CA SER A 319 7.54 14.35 7.82
C SER A 319 8.03 13.01 8.36
N PHE A 320 8.22 12.01 7.50
CA PHE A 320 8.65 10.67 7.92
C PHE A 320 10.10 10.71 8.42
N ASP A 321 10.32 10.36 9.69
CA ASP A 321 11.64 10.28 10.30
C ASP A 321 12.36 8.97 9.93
N LEU A 322 13.38 9.06 9.09
CA LEU A 322 14.18 7.90 8.67
C LEU A 322 15.04 7.32 9.81
N ASN A 323 15.26 8.05 10.90
CA ASN A 323 16.02 7.53 12.05
C ASN A 323 15.29 6.41 12.79
N LEU A 324 13.97 6.25 12.58
CA LEU A 324 13.21 5.12 13.12
C LEU A 324 13.84 3.78 12.73
N PHE A 325 14.34 3.65 11.50
CA PHE A 325 14.99 2.42 11.05
C PHE A 325 16.29 2.14 11.82
N ASN A 326 17.07 3.15 12.17
CA ASN A 326 18.26 2.98 13.00
C ASN A 326 17.89 2.64 14.45
N ARG A 327 16.88 3.33 15.00
CA ARG A 327 16.40 3.13 16.37
C ARG A 327 15.92 1.70 16.61
N PHE A 328 15.26 1.10 15.62
CA PHE A 328 14.71 -0.26 15.72
C PHE A 328 15.45 -1.30 14.88
N ALA A 329 16.72 -1.04 14.52
CA ALA A 329 17.52 -1.96 13.72
C ALA A 329 17.70 -3.34 14.36
N GLY A 330 17.65 -3.41 15.70
CA GLY A 330 17.71 -4.64 16.48
C GLY A 330 16.38 -5.39 16.61
N GLY A 331 15.29 -4.88 16.01
CA GLY A 331 13.94 -5.38 16.24
C GLY A 331 13.36 -4.92 17.58
N VAL A 332 12.30 -5.60 18.02
CA VAL A 332 11.65 -5.38 19.32
C VAL A 332 11.48 -6.72 20.04
N SER A 333 11.42 -6.70 21.37
CA SER A 333 11.15 -7.91 22.13
C SER A 333 9.69 -8.36 21.97
N SER A 334 9.46 -9.66 21.79
CA SER A 334 8.14 -10.26 21.84
C SER A 334 7.60 -10.22 23.29
N TYR A 335 6.87 -9.15 23.62
CA TYR A 335 6.25 -8.82 24.92
C TYR A 335 7.10 -8.86 26.21
N MET A 336 6.88 -7.82 27.03
CA MET A 336 6.61 -7.99 28.47
C MET A 336 5.10 -8.02 28.67
#